data_AF-A0A1J3EIL4-F1
#
_entry.id   AF-A0A1J3EIL4-F1
#
_cell.length_a   1.000
_cell.length_b   1.000
_cell.length_c   1.000
_cell.angle_alpha   90.00
_cell.angle_beta   90.00
_cell.angle_gamma   90.00
#
_symmetry.space_group_name_H-M   'P 1'
#
loop_
_entity.id
_entity.type
_entity.pdbx_description
1 polymer ?
#
loop_
_entity_poly.entity_id
_entity_poly.type
_entity_poly.pdbx_seq_one_letter_code
_entity_poly.pdbx_strand_id
1 'polypeptide(L)'
;MSEDKLKMHISFRGVMSKEGYIGGLIAPDMVVDPDLLTFSIFEDFTKNKEVLSDVEKVWYRLPNEDISEARSIWQDKDNEIRKMSSEATKFGEVYIYIE
;
A
#
# COMPACT_ATOMS: atom_id res chain seq x y z
N MET A 1 -6.60 -13.48 20.27
CA MET A 1 -6.02 -12.48 19.35
C MET A 1 -6.03 -13.17 18.00
N SER A 2 -6.85 -12.70 17.06
CA SER A 2 -6.86 -13.32 15.73
C SER A 2 -5.53 -12.99 15.07
N GLU A 3 -4.84 -14.01 14.56
CA GLU A 3 -3.61 -13.86 13.78
C GLU A 3 -3.96 -13.45 12.35
N ASP A 4 -4.79 -12.42 12.18
CA ASP A 4 -5.26 -12.01 10.85
C ASP A 4 -4.13 -11.24 10.17
N LYS A 5 -3.23 -11.99 9.53
CA LYS A 5 -2.16 -11.45 8.71
C LYS A 5 -2.73 -10.86 7.42
N LEU A 6 -2.31 -9.65 7.06
CA LEU A 6 -2.68 -9.01 5.82
C LEU A 6 -1.57 -9.18 4.79
N LYS A 7 -1.91 -9.69 3.61
CA LYS A 7 -0.99 -9.80 2.48
C LYS A 7 -1.00 -8.51 1.66
N MET A 8 0.17 -7.89 1.46
CA MET A 8 0.33 -6.67 0.67
C MET A 8 1.11 -6.95 -0.60
N HIS A 9 0.56 -6.52 -1.72
CA HIS A 9 1.20 -6.53 -3.03
C HIS A 9 1.68 -5.12 -3.35
N ILE A 10 2.97 -4.84 -3.14
CA ILE A 10 3.50 -3.48 -3.27
C ILE A 10 4.07 -3.28 -4.67
N SER A 11 3.60 -2.25 -5.35
CA SER A 11 4.22 -1.67 -6.53
C SER A 11 4.85 -0.32 -6.15
N PHE A 12 6.09 -0.05 -6.54
CA PHE A 12 6.83 1.15 -6.11
C PHE A 12 7.71 1.71 -7.24
N ARG A 13 8.11 2.99 -7.16
CA ARG A 13 8.90 3.73 -8.20
C ARG A 13 8.18 3.97 -9.53
N GLY A 14 6.89 3.67 -9.59
CA GLY A 14 6.02 4.07 -10.69
C GLY A 14 5.25 5.35 -10.36
N VAL A 15 4.48 5.80 -11.34
CA VAL A 15 3.58 6.94 -11.21
C VAL A 15 2.16 6.46 -11.50
N MET A 16 1.22 6.83 -10.64
CA MET A 16 -0.21 6.62 -10.83
C MET A 16 -0.73 7.59 -11.89
N SER A 17 -1.38 7.03 -12.90
CA SER A 17 -2.02 7.77 -13.98
C SER A 17 -3.48 7.32 -14.13
N LYS A 18 -4.23 7.99 -15.01
CA LYS A 18 -5.60 7.55 -15.35
C LYS A 18 -5.66 6.16 -15.97
N GLU A 19 -4.56 5.70 -16.56
CA GLU A 19 -4.43 4.40 -17.22
C GLU A 19 -3.91 3.32 -16.24
N GLY A 20 -3.66 3.70 -14.99
CA GLY A 20 -3.09 2.85 -13.95
C GLY A 20 -1.67 3.25 -13.56
N TYR A 21 -0.98 2.35 -12.88
CA TYR A 21 0.35 2.56 -12.32
C TYR A 21 1.44 2.17 -13.32
N ILE A 22 2.28 3.13 -13.71
CA ILE A 22 3.23 2.99 -14.82
C ILE A 22 4.68 2.99 -14.30
N GLY A 23 5.51 2.09 -14.82
CA GLY A 23 6.97 2.10 -14.60
C GLY A 23 7.44 1.54 -13.26
N GLY A 24 6.53 1.04 -12.44
CA GLY A 24 6.85 0.52 -11.12
C GLY A 24 7.49 -0.86 -11.08
N LEU A 25 8.25 -1.11 -10.01
CA LEU A 25 8.75 -2.42 -9.62
C LEU A 25 7.76 -3.09 -8.67
N ILE A 26 7.74 -4.42 -8.66
CA ILE A 26 6.85 -5.21 -7.80
C ILE A 26 7.68 -5.83 -6.67
N ALA A 27 7.21 -5.64 -5.43
CA ALA A 27 7.60 -6.41 -4.27
C ALA A 27 6.40 -7.27 -3.83
N PRO A 28 6.35 -8.53 -4.28
CA PRO A 28 5.21 -9.39 -3.98
C PRO A 28 5.27 -9.91 -2.54
N ASP A 29 4.09 -10.26 -2.04
CA ASP A 29 3.89 -11.13 -0.88
C ASP A 29 4.46 -10.60 0.45
N MET A 30 4.40 -9.29 0.69
CA MET A 30 4.74 -8.74 2.00
C MET A 30 3.60 -9.05 2.98
N VAL A 31 3.91 -9.65 4.12
CA VAL A 31 2.89 -10.03 5.11
C VAL A 31 3.07 -9.17 6.35
N VAL A 32 2.00 -8.48 6.75
CA VAL A 32 2.00 -7.53 7.86
C VAL A 32 0.90 -7.86 8.86
N ASP A 33 1.10 -7.43 10.11
CA ASP A 33 0.02 -7.35 11.08
C ASP A 33 -0.76 -6.06 10.81
N PRO A 34 -2.06 -6.13 10.46
CA PRO A 34 -2.86 -4.95 10.14
C PRO A 34 -3.02 -3.99 11.33
N ASP A 35 -2.92 -4.47 12.58
CA ASP A 35 -3.01 -3.62 13.78
C ASP A 35 -1.72 -2.83 14.02
N LEU A 36 -0.60 -3.29 13.47
CA LEU A 36 0.70 -2.63 13.52
C LEU A 36 1.01 -1.82 12.25
N LEU A 37 0.11 -1.81 11.28
CA LEU A 37 0.32 -1.11 10.01
C LEU A 37 0.16 0.41 10.21
N THR A 38 1.25 1.14 9.96
CA THR A 38 1.33 2.60 9.97
C THR A 38 1.94 3.09 8.67
N PHE A 39 1.80 4.38 8.37
CA PHE A 39 2.39 4.95 7.16
C PHE A 39 3.92 4.81 7.11
N SER A 40 4.58 4.81 8.27
CA SER A 40 6.04 4.69 8.36
C SER A 40 6.59 3.40 7.75
N ILE A 41 5.80 2.32 7.65
CA ILE A 41 6.23 1.09 6.99
C ILE A 41 6.56 1.34 5.50
N PHE A 42 5.83 2.22 4.82
CA PHE A 42 6.12 2.56 3.43
C PHE A 42 7.38 3.42 3.31
N GLU A 43 7.58 4.36 4.25
CA GLU A 43 8.80 5.18 4.31
C GLU A 43 10.05 4.34 4.58
N ASP A 44 9.95 3.37 5.49
CA ASP A 44 11.04 2.43 5.79
C ASP A 44 11.26 1.45 4.63
N PHE A 45 10.19 1.04 3.95
CA PHE A 45 10.27 0.17 2.77
C PHE A 45 11.07 0.82 1.63
N THR A 46 10.86 2.12 1.35
CA THR A 46 11.62 2.81 0.29
C THR A 46 13.09 3.05 0.70
N LYS A 47 13.35 3.43 1.95
CA LYS A 47 14.73 3.66 2.46
C LYS A 47 15.60 2.40 2.40
N ASN A 48 15.04 1.24 2.77
CA ASN A 48 15.77 -0.03 2.81
C ASN A 48 16.11 -0.60 1.42
N LYS A 49 15.53 -0.08 0.34
CA LYS A 49 15.75 -0.54 -1.04
C LYS A 49 16.77 0.32 -1.80
N GLU A 50 17.66 1.01 -1.09
CA GLU A 50 18.64 1.97 -1.65
C GLU A 50 17.97 3.06 -2.49
N VAL A 51 16.74 3.44 -2.13
CA VAL A 51 16.00 4.52 -2.78
C VAL A 51 16.14 5.78 -1.94
N LEU A 52 16.64 6.86 -2.54
CA LEU A 52 16.78 8.19 -1.91
C LEU A 52 15.51 9.04 -2.02
N SER A 53 14.40 8.51 -2.55
CA SER A 53 13.14 9.26 -2.67
C SER A 53 12.23 8.99 -1.49
N ASP A 54 11.76 10.07 -0.87
CA ASP A 54 10.68 10.04 0.10
C ASP A 54 9.39 9.50 -0.55
N VAL A 55 8.52 8.91 0.26
CA VAL A 55 7.18 8.50 -0.20
C VAL A 55 6.33 9.75 -0.37
N GLU A 56 6.05 10.13 -1.62
CA GLU A 56 5.19 11.28 -1.91
C GLU A 56 3.72 10.91 -1.68
N LYS A 57 3.31 9.76 -2.19
CA LYS A 57 1.91 9.33 -2.14
C LYS A 57 1.78 7.82 -2.13
N VAL A 58 0.85 7.33 -1.33
CA VAL A 58 0.47 5.91 -1.33
C VAL A 58 -0.93 5.79 -1.91
N TRP A 59 -1.13 4.81 -2.76
CA TRP A 59 -2.45 4.42 -3.26
C TRP A 59 -2.73 2.98 -2.90
N TYR A 60 -4.00 2.64 -2.72
CA TYR A 60 -4.39 1.26 -2.52
C TYR A 60 -5.68 0.91 -3.27
N ARG A 61 -5.85 -0.37 -3.57
CA ARG A 61 -7.11 -0.96 -3.99
C ARG A 61 -7.30 -2.32 -3.34
N LEU A 62 -8.55 -2.74 -3.24
CA LEU A 62 -8.94 -4.08 -2.83
C LEU A 62 -8.83 -5.06 -4.00
N PRO A 63 -8.80 -6.38 -3.73
CA PRO A 63 -8.55 -7.38 -4.77
C PRO A 63 -9.61 -7.44 -5.87
N ASN A 64 -10.84 -7.09 -5.52
CA ASN A 64 -11.99 -7.06 -6.41
C ASN A 64 -12.22 -5.70 -7.10
N GLU A 65 -11.34 -4.72 -6.87
CA GLU A 65 -11.41 -3.38 -7.46
C GLU A 65 -10.45 -3.26 -8.64
N ASP A 66 -10.85 -2.50 -9.66
CA ASP A 66 -9.97 -2.09 -10.74
C ASP A 66 -8.94 -1.04 -10.26
N ILE A 67 -7.82 -0.89 -10.99
CA ILE A 67 -6.81 0.12 -10.64
C ILE A 67 -7.34 1.55 -10.74
N SER A 68 -8.34 1.80 -11.57
CA SER A 68 -9.02 3.10 -11.65
C SER A 68 -9.83 3.45 -10.39
N GLU A 69 -10.12 2.48 -9.53
CA GLU A 69 -10.81 2.65 -8.25
C GLU A 69 -9.85 2.88 -7.07
N ALA A 70 -8.53 2.92 -7.34
CA ALA A 70 -7.52 3.09 -6.32
C ALA A 70 -7.70 4.40 -5.55
N ARG A 71 -7.60 4.30 -4.23
CA ARG A 71 -7.76 5.41 -3.28
C ARG A 71 -6.41 5.90 -2.83
N SER A 72 -6.22 7.21 -2.79
CA SER A 72 -4.98 7.81 -2.30
C SER A 72 -4.99 8.00 -0.79
N ILE A 73 -3.81 7.83 -0.18
CA ILE A 73 -3.49 8.14 1.21
C ILE A 73 -2.50 9.31 1.19
N TRP A 74 -2.87 10.45 1.78
CA TRP A 74 -2.05 11.67 1.73
C TRP A 74 -2.05 12.47 3.02
N GLN A 75 -3.22 12.82 3.57
CA GLN A 75 -3.32 13.79 4.66
C GLN A 75 -3.29 13.11 6.02
N ASP A 76 -4.39 12.44 6.38
CA ASP A 76 -4.54 11.74 7.65
C ASP A 76 -4.01 10.31 7.51
N LYS A 77 -2.72 10.22 7.19
CA LYS A 77 -2.04 9.02 6.67
C LYS A 77 -2.32 7.78 7.53
N ASP A 78 -2.14 7.86 8.85
CA ASP A 78 -2.33 6.69 9.72
C ASP A 78 -3.81 6.32 9.91
N ASN A 79 -4.75 7.27 9.90
CA ASN A 79 -6.17 6.93 9.95
C ASN A 79 -6.66 6.36 8.62
N GLU A 80 -6.16 6.87 7.49
CA GLU A 80 -6.41 6.32 6.17
C GLU A 80 -5.83 4.90 6.04
N ILE A 81 -4.66 4.64 6.63
CA ILE A 81 -4.08 3.29 6.73
C ILE A 81 -4.94 2.38 7.60
N ARG A 82 -5.40 2.82 8.77
CA ARG A 82 -6.33 2.01 9.60
C ARG A 82 -7.61 1.68 8.85
N LYS A 83 -8.16 2.63 8.10
CA LYS A 83 -9.34 2.42 7.26
C LYS A 83 -9.04 1.39 6.15
N MET A 84 -7.94 1.55 5.43
CA MET A 84 -7.48 0.60 4.43
C MET A 84 -7.32 -0.81 5.04
N SER A 85 -6.63 -0.95 6.18
CA SER A 85 -6.47 -2.22 6.87
C SER A 85 -7.82 -2.84 7.20
N SER A 86 -8.75 -2.06 7.78
CA SER A 86 -10.09 -2.54 8.12
C SER A 86 -10.89 -3.04 6.91
N GLU A 87 -10.75 -2.38 5.76
CA GLU A 87 -11.37 -2.81 4.51
C GLU A 87 -10.70 -4.07 3.95
N ALA A 88 -9.37 -4.10 3.92
CA ALA A 88 -8.57 -5.15 3.30
C ALA A 88 -8.55 -6.46 4.10
N THR A 89 -8.62 -6.41 5.43
CA THR A 89 -8.69 -7.61 6.29
C THR A 89 -9.88 -8.50 5.93
N LYS A 90 -10.96 -7.94 5.37
CA LYS A 90 -12.12 -8.72 4.88
C LYS A 90 -11.79 -9.62 3.69
N PHE A 91 -10.75 -9.27 2.93
CA PHE A 91 -10.28 -10.00 1.75
C PHE A 91 -8.96 -10.74 2.02
N GLY A 92 -8.27 -10.43 3.12
CA GLY A 92 -6.98 -11.01 3.48
C GLY A 92 -5.79 -10.47 2.68
N GLU A 93 -6.02 -9.61 1.69
CA GLU A 93 -4.97 -9.00 0.90
C GLU A 93 -5.33 -7.59 0.38
N VAL A 94 -4.30 -6.81 0.03
CA VAL A 94 -4.41 -5.44 -0.52
C VAL A 94 -3.32 -5.18 -1.56
N TYR A 95 -3.63 -4.37 -2.55
CA TYR A 95 -2.67 -3.89 -3.53
C TYR A 95 -2.28 -2.45 -3.19
N ILE A 96 -0.97 -2.20 -3.09
CA ILE A 96 -0.39 -0.91 -2.72
C ILE A 96 0.46 -0.38 -3.86
N TYR A 97 0.38 0.93 -4.11
CA TYR A 97 1.18 1.63 -5.10
C TYR A 97 1.85 2.84 -4.44
N ILE A 98 3.18 2.91 -4.51
CA ILE A 98 3.99 3.93 -3.85
C ILE A 98 4.62 4.84 -4.90
N GLU A 99 4.24 6.11 -4.89
CA GLU A 99 4.89 7.17 -5.67
C GLU A 99 6.04 7.79 -4.88
#